data_AF-A0A914VIF3-F1
#
_entry.id   AF-A0A914VIF3-F1
#
_cell.length_a   1.000
_cell.length_b   1.000
_cell.length_c   1.000
_cell.angle_alpha   90.00
_cell.angle_beta   90.00
_cell.angle_gamma   90.00
#
_symmetry.space_group_name_H-M   'P 1'
#
loop_
_entity.id
_entity.type
_entity.pdbx_description
1 polymer ?
#
loop_
_entity_poly.entity_id
_entity_poly.type
_entity_poly.pdbx_seq_one_letter_code
_entity_poly.pdbx_strand_id
1 'polypeptide(L)'
;MSFVSVWIAFVFLTLFACHPSCGQRISRIHSIKEGPAQKLKESKSAQFLLPVSEKLGYFPPECSRISPNSDQDLLISCHGGQFQQSSGLRQPCRTHADCYSSREPYEWCPLEEDYLWTDWGCHCDPKIGSCIIERHFKTLSSLEWTFCTPTREFRCRSPINDP
;
A
#
# COMPACT_ATOMS: atom_id res chain seq x y z
N MET A 1 -65.43 -33.68 21.10
CA MET A 1 -65.18 -32.25 20.82
C MET A 1 -64.41 -32.15 19.52
N SER A 2 -65.10 -31.60 18.51
CA SER A 2 -64.70 -30.86 17.32
C SER A 2 -63.38 -31.15 16.58
N PHE A 3 -63.59 -31.54 15.31
CA PHE A 3 -62.72 -31.39 14.13
C PHE A 3 -62.51 -29.91 13.75
N VAL A 4 -61.30 -29.57 13.27
CA VAL A 4 -60.99 -28.63 12.16
C VAL A 4 -59.62 -29.10 11.60
N SER A 5 -59.50 -29.78 10.46
CA SER A 5 -59.56 -29.31 9.06
C SER A 5 -58.48 -28.25 8.72
N VAL A 6 -57.76 -28.20 7.60
CA VAL A 6 -57.47 -29.05 6.42
C VAL A 6 -56.58 -28.16 5.51
N TRP A 7 -55.44 -28.68 5.04
CA TRP A 7 -54.76 -28.51 3.74
C TRP A 7 -54.38 -27.13 3.15
N ILE A 8 -53.14 -27.04 2.62
CA ILE A 8 -52.67 -26.52 1.30
C ILE A 8 -51.17 -26.94 1.22
N ALA A 9 -50.73 -27.93 0.45
CA ALA A 9 -50.65 -28.04 -1.01
C ALA A 9 -49.58 -27.14 -1.69
N PHE A 10 -48.58 -27.81 -2.28
CA PHE A 10 -48.04 -27.59 -3.62
C PHE A 10 -47.11 -26.39 -3.92
N VAL A 11 -45.98 -26.72 -4.58
CA VAL A 11 -45.41 -26.05 -5.78
C VAL A 11 -44.49 -24.83 -5.52
N PHE A 12 -43.31 -24.63 -6.13
CA PHE A 12 -42.52 -25.24 -7.21
C PHE A 12 -41.13 -24.54 -7.22
N LEU A 13 -40.13 -25.15 -7.89
CA LEU A 13 -39.12 -24.56 -8.80
C LEU A 13 -38.49 -23.17 -8.46
N THR A 14 -37.17 -22.92 -8.49
CA THR A 14 -36.17 -23.12 -9.57
C THR A 14 -34.79 -22.74 -8.99
N LEU A 15 -33.76 -23.60 -8.93
CA LEU A 15 -32.69 -23.75 -9.94
C LEU A 15 -32.55 -22.61 -10.96
N PHE A 16 -31.63 -21.68 -10.73
CA PHE A 16 -31.02 -20.89 -11.81
C PHE A 16 -29.63 -21.43 -12.09
N ALA A 17 -29.55 -22.22 -13.16
CA ALA A 17 -28.36 -22.43 -13.95
C ALA A 17 -27.97 -21.12 -14.65
N CYS A 18 -26.68 -20.83 -14.75
CA CYS A 18 -26.18 -19.87 -15.74
C CYS A 18 -24.83 -20.34 -16.30
N HIS A 19 -24.86 -20.80 -17.54
CA HIS A 19 -23.76 -20.99 -18.49
C HIS A 19 -24.46 -21.11 -19.87
N PRO A 20 -23.84 -20.89 -21.05
CA PRO A 20 -22.66 -20.09 -21.45
C PRO A 20 -22.99 -19.03 -22.53
N SER A 21 -21.92 -18.35 -22.98
CA SER A 21 -21.69 -17.90 -24.36
C SER A 21 -21.88 -16.41 -24.63
N CYS A 22 -20.77 -15.69 -24.62
CA CYS A 22 -20.50 -14.74 -25.69
C CYS A 22 -18.99 -14.70 -25.96
N GLY A 23 -18.61 -15.05 -27.18
CA GLY A 23 -17.23 -15.10 -27.64
C GLY A 23 -16.91 -14.04 -28.69
N GLN A 24 -15.59 -13.82 -28.79
CA GLN A 24 -14.78 -13.52 -29.98
C GLN A 24 -14.56 -12.08 -30.49
N ARG A 25 -13.29 -11.93 -30.95
CA ARG A 25 -12.73 -11.11 -32.07
C ARG A 25 -12.33 -9.65 -31.73
N ILE A 26 -11.18 -9.06 -32.12
CA ILE A 26 -10.15 -9.19 -33.20
C ILE A 26 -8.89 -8.41 -32.71
N SER A 27 -7.68 -9.00 -32.69
CA SER A 27 -6.54 -8.92 -33.65
C SER A 27 -5.62 -7.69 -33.66
N ARG A 28 -4.31 -8.02 -33.76
CA ARG A 28 -3.14 -7.28 -34.30
C ARG A 28 -2.65 -6.06 -33.54
N ILE A 29 -1.41 -6.11 -33.03
CA ILE A 29 -0.31 -5.21 -33.44
C ILE A 29 1.05 -5.96 -33.42
N HIS A 30 1.63 -6.04 -34.62
CA HIS A 30 3.03 -6.09 -35.08
C HIS A 30 4.18 -6.78 -34.30
N SER A 31 4.79 -7.75 -35.02
CA SER A 31 6.21 -8.07 -35.01
C SER A 31 7.10 -6.83 -35.21
N ILE A 32 8.19 -6.75 -34.43
CA ILE A 32 9.37 -5.98 -34.81
C ILE A 32 10.58 -6.92 -34.77
N LYS A 33 11.28 -6.93 -35.91
CA LYS A 33 12.47 -7.70 -36.25
C LYS A 33 13.64 -7.39 -35.31
N GLU A 34 14.37 -8.44 -34.93
CA GLU A 34 15.74 -8.32 -34.43
C GLU A 34 16.69 -7.92 -35.57
N GLY A 35 17.54 -6.93 -35.31
CA GLY A 35 18.60 -6.41 -36.18
C GLY A 35 19.77 -5.90 -35.33
N PRO A 36 21.00 -5.86 -35.87
CA PRO A 36 22.18 -6.27 -35.12
C PRO A 36 22.80 -5.17 -34.24
N ALA A 37 23.43 -5.65 -33.16
CA ALA A 37 24.21 -4.92 -32.20
C ALA A 37 25.23 -3.96 -32.85
N GLN A 38 25.10 -2.67 -32.54
CA GLN A 38 26.17 -1.71 -32.73
C GLN A 38 26.81 -1.36 -31.38
N LYS A 39 28.09 -1.67 -31.34
CA LYS A 39 29.08 -1.51 -30.27
C LYS A 39 29.24 -0.04 -29.89
N LEU A 40 28.78 0.36 -28.70
CA LEU A 40 29.18 1.63 -28.09
C LEU A 40 30.14 1.38 -26.93
N LYS A 41 31.23 2.14 -26.96
CA LYS A 41 32.43 2.04 -26.13
C LYS A 41 32.14 2.30 -24.65
N GLU A 42 32.90 1.62 -23.80
CA GLU A 42 33.09 1.90 -22.38
C GLU A 42 33.21 3.39 -22.07
N SER A 43 32.42 3.84 -21.10
CA SER A 43 32.83 4.90 -20.19
C SER A 43 32.44 4.50 -18.78
N LYS A 44 33.46 4.42 -17.93
CA LYS A 44 33.41 3.98 -16.54
C LYS A 44 32.55 4.93 -15.71
N SER A 45 31.42 4.44 -15.22
CA SER A 45 30.93 4.74 -13.88
C SER A 45 29.89 3.68 -13.54
N ALA A 46 30.28 2.71 -12.71
CA ALA A 46 29.38 1.67 -12.24
C ALA A 46 28.36 2.30 -11.27
N GLN A 47 27.33 2.94 -11.82
CA GLN A 47 26.07 3.12 -11.11
C GLN A 47 25.37 1.77 -11.13
N PHE A 48 25.39 1.12 -9.97
CA PHE A 48 24.59 -0.06 -9.69
C PHE A 48 23.11 0.35 -9.70
N LEU A 49 22.52 0.43 -10.89
CA LEU A 49 21.08 0.54 -11.07
C LEU A 49 20.48 -0.82 -10.73
N LEU A 50 19.87 -0.93 -9.55
CA LEU A 50 18.98 -2.05 -9.28
C LEU A 50 17.71 -1.87 -10.14
N PRO A 51 17.26 -2.92 -10.83
CA PRO A 51 16.01 -2.85 -11.59
C PRO A 51 14.84 -2.70 -10.62
N VAL A 52 13.96 -1.75 -10.92
CA VAL A 52 12.65 -1.59 -10.28
C VAL A 52 11.85 -2.86 -10.54
N SER A 53 11.67 -3.69 -9.50
CA SER A 53 10.83 -4.88 -9.57
C SER A 53 9.37 -4.48 -9.50
N GLU A 54 8.72 -4.46 -10.66
CA GLU A 54 7.26 -4.47 -10.76
C GLU A 54 6.66 -5.72 -10.10
N LYS A 55 5.65 -5.47 -9.26
CA LYS A 55 4.63 -6.39 -8.71
C LYS A 55 5.01 -7.35 -7.57
N LEU A 56 4.12 -7.27 -6.57
CA LEU A 56 3.89 -8.16 -5.43
C LEU A 56 4.79 -7.93 -4.21
N GLY A 57 4.33 -7.05 -3.30
CA GLY A 57 4.58 -7.08 -1.85
C GLY A 57 5.95 -7.60 -1.39
N TYR A 58 7.04 -7.07 -1.96
CA TYR A 58 8.38 -7.53 -1.65
C TYR A 58 8.77 -6.98 -0.28
N PHE A 59 8.47 -7.75 0.76
CA PHE A 59 9.08 -7.59 2.08
C PHE A 59 10.60 -7.66 1.84
N PRO A 60 11.39 -6.59 2.09
CA PRO A 60 12.83 -6.72 2.03
C PRO A 60 13.21 -7.81 3.05
N PRO A 61 13.89 -8.88 2.63
CA PRO A 61 13.96 -10.11 3.42
C PRO A 61 14.67 -9.96 4.77
N GLU A 62 15.32 -8.84 5.05
CA GLU A 62 15.96 -8.60 6.36
C GLU A 62 15.89 -7.11 6.77
N CYS A 63 14.71 -6.61 7.10
CA CYS A 63 14.62 -5.56 8.13
C CYS A 63 14.79 -6.17 9.53
N SER A 64 15.82 -6.98 9.67
CA SER A 64 16.36 -7.38 10.95
C SER A 64 16.77 -6.10 11.68
N ARG A 65 16.66 -6.06 13.01
CA ARG A 65 17.11 -4.93 13.85
C ARG A 65 18.64 -4.79 13.75
N ILE A 66 19.15 -4.40 12.61
CA ILE A 66 20.51 -3.90 12.48
C ILE A 66 20.48 -2.56 13.21
N SER A 67 21.30 -2.44 14.24
CA SER A 67 21.47 -1.15 14.92
C SER A 67 21.77 -0.10 13.84
N PRO A 68 21.02 1.01 13.79
CA PRO A 68 21.36 2.10 12.89
C PRO A 68 22.81 2.51 13.16
N ASN A 69 23.64 2.55 12.12
CA ASN A 69 25.05 2.94 12.25
C ASN A 69 25.19 4.46 12.36
N SER A 70 24.14 5.20 12.01
CA SER A 70 24.04 6.65 12.11
C SER A 70 22.59 7.12 12.26
N ASP A 71 22.40 8.37 12.70
CA ASP A 71 21.07 9.01 12.71
C ASP A 71 20.48 9.16 11.31
N GLN A 72 21.33 9.20 10.27
CA GLN A 72 20.87 9.22 8.87
C GLN A 72 20.20 7.92 8.45
N ASP A 73 20.62 6.78 9.03
CA ASP A 73 19.98 5.49 8.73
C ASP A 73 18.54 5.45 9.25
N LEU A 74 18.24 6.21 10.32
CA LEU A 74 16.90 6.34 10.88
C LEU A 74 15.99 7.25 10.05
N LEU A 75 16.51 7.95 9.03
CA LEU A 75 15.69 8.74 8.09
C LEU A 75 15.10 7.88 6.97
N ILE A 76 15.54 6.63 6.84
CA ILE A 76 15.08 5.69 5.82
C ILE A 76 14.29 4.56 6.49
N SER A 77 13.01 4.38 6.13
CA SER A 77 12.20 3.27 6.66
C SER A 77 12.74 1.91 6.22
N CYS A 78 12.23 0.86 6.84
CA CYS A 78 12.47 -0.52 6.44
C CYS A 78 12.16 -0.75 4.94
N HIS A 79 11.09 -0.14 4.44
CA HIS A 79 10.69 -0.24 3.03
C HIS A 79 11.41 0.75 2.10
N GLY A 80 12.42 1.48 2.61
CA GLY A 80 13.21 2.43 1.84
C GLY A 80 12.58 3.81 1.68
N GLY A 81 11.55 4.13 2.47
CA GLY A 81 10.90 5.44 2.43
C GLY A 81 11.75 6.54 3.06
N GLN A 82 11.58 7.78 2.61
CA GLN A 82 12.25 8.95 3.18
C GLN A 82 11.41 9.61 4.27
N PHE A 83 12.06 10.03 5.35
CA PHE A 83 11.38 10.69 6.46
C PHE A 83 10.85 12.06 6.07
N GLN A 84 9.59 12.31 6.39
CA GLN A 84 8.94 13.61 6.30
C GLN A 84 8.56 14.09 7.69
N GLN A 85 8.89 15.35 7.98
CA GLN A 85 8.52 15.98 9.24
C GLN A 85 6.99 16.19 9.30
N SER A 86 6.38 15.87 10.44
CA SER A 86 4.94 16.03 10.68
C SER A 86 4.63 16.24 12.16
N SER A 87 3.34 16.35 12.51
CA SER A 87 2.83 16.33 13.88
C SER A 87 2.87 14.96 14.56
N GLY A 88 3.25 13.89 13.84
CA GLY A 88 3.34 12.54 14.37
C GLY A 88 4.32 12.40 15.52
N LEU A 89 4.05 11.48 16.44
CA LEU A 89 4.84 11.28 17.65
C LEU A 89 5.57 9.95 17.60
N ARG A 90 6.81 9.94 18.08
CA ARG A 90 7.57 8.69 18.23
C ARG A 90 6.90 7.78 19.27
N GLN A 91 6.29 6.70 18.81
CA GLN A 91 5.60 5.72 19.63
C GLN A 91 6.34 4.38 19.54
N PRO A 92 7.04 3.93 20.60
CA PRO A 92 7.82 2.70 20.53
C PRO A 92 6.90 1.50 20.26
N CYS A 93 7.37 0.58 19.41
CA CYS A 93 6.63 -0.62 19.04
C CYS A 93 7.57 -1.84 18.97
N ARG A 94 6.98 -3.03 19.06
CA ARG A 94 7.66 -4.31 18.81
C ARG A 94 6.99 -5.10 17.68
N THR A 95 5.68 -4.92 17.53
CA THR A 95 4.84 -5.62 16.56
C THR A 95 3.87 -4.65 15.90
N HIS A 96 3.34 -5.01 14.73
CA HIS A 96 2.34 -4.21 14.03
C HIS A 96 1.08 -3.93 14.89
N ALA A 97 0.70 -4.87 15.76
CA ALA A 97 -0.46 -4.73 16.65
C ALA A 97 -0.33 -3.56 17.65
N ASP A 98 0.90 -3.18 18.03
CA ASP A 98 1.15 -2.04 18.93
C ASP A 98 0.70 -0.71 18.30
N CYS A 99 0.54 -0.66 16.97
CA CYS A 99 0.21 0.55 16.21
C CYS A 99 -1.26 0.66 15.81
N TYR A 100 -2.11 -0.32 16.14
CA TYR A 100 -3.53 -0.33 15.76
C TYR A 100 -4.33 0.83 16.36
N SER A 101 -3.89 1.38 17.50
CA SER A 101 -4.50 2.56 18.11
C SER A 101 -3.91 3.89 17.63
N SER A 102 -3.16 3.89 16.53
CA SER A 102 -2.57 5.09 15.95
C SER A 102 -3.15 5.37 14.56
N ARG A 103 -3.10 6.64 14.16
CA ARG A 103 -3.60 7.17 12.90
C ARG A 103 -2.52 8.01 12.22
N GLU A 104 -2.75 8.35 10.97
CA GLU A 104 -1.96 9.32 10.22
C GLU A 104 -1.84 10.67 10.97
N PRO A 105 -0.75 11.42 10.79
CA PRO A 105 -0.64 12.76 11.34
C PRO A 105 -1.63 13.73 10.68
N TYR A 106 -1.89 14.85 11.36
CA TYR A 106 -2.87 15.84 10.91
C TYR A 106 -2.57 16.36 9.49
N GLU A 107 -1.29 16.59 9.17
CA GLU A 107 -0.85 17.10 7.87
C GLU A 107 -1.11 16.11 6.73
N TRP A 108 -1.32 14.82 7.03
CA TRP A 108 -1.59 13.78 6.04
C TRP A 108 -3.08 13.43 5.97
N CYS A 109 -3.95 14.20 6.65
CA CYS A 109 -5.39 14.00 6.66
C CYS A 109 -6.18 15.30 6.38
N PRO A 110 -6.81 15.43 5.19
CA PRO A 110 -6.94 14.41 4.14
C PRO A 110 -5.65 14.22 3.34
N LEU A 111 -5.50 13.05 2.73
CA LEU A 111 -4.37 12.79 1.84
C LEU A 111 -4.45 13.72 0.62
N GLU A 112 -3.34 14.40 0.33
CA GLU A 112 -3.18 15.26 -0.84
C GLU A 112 -3.29 14.49 -2.17
N GLU A 113 -3.73 15.17 -3.24
CA GLU A 113 -4.02 14.54 -4.53
C GLU A 113 -2.82 13.86 -5.19
N ASP A 114 -1.60 14.34 -4.96
CA ASP A 114 -0.40 13.76 -5.54
C ASP A 114 0.14 12.54 -4.78
N TYR A 115 -0.56 12.11 -3.73
CA TYR A 115 -0.13 10.98 -2.91
C TYR A 115 -1.10 9.80 -2.98
N LEU A 116 -0.58 8.62 -2.68
CA LEU A 116 -1.34 7.38 -2.51
C LEU A 116 -0.95 6.72 -1.19
N TRP A 117 -1.93 6.25 -0.44
CA TRP A 117 -1.66 5.42 0.72
C TRP A 117 -1.00 4.10 0.32
N THR A 118 -0.12 3.60 1.18
CA THR A 118 0.25 2.19 1.17
C THR A 118 -0.86 1.34 1.78
N ASP A 119 -0.83 0.03 1.58
CA ASP A 119 -1.84 -0.89 2.10
C ASP A 119 -1.70 -1.19 3.61
N TRP A 120 -0.67 -0.63 4.28
CA TRP A 120 -0.31 -0.98 5.66
C TRP A 120 -0.99 -0.11 6.73
N GLY A 121 -1.37 1.11 6.37
CA GLY A 121 -1.69 2.15 7.37
C GLY A 121 -0.56 2.33 8.38
N CYS A 122 -0.92 2.71 9.61
CA CYS A 122 0.04 2.77 10.71
C CYS A 122 0.57 1.39 11.08
N HIS A 123 1.88 1.21 11.02
CA HIS A 123 2.55 -0.06 11.30
C HIS A 123 3.85 0.13 12.08
N CYS A 124 4.33 -0.96 12.68
CA CYS A 124 5.60 -0.95 13.38
C CYS A 124 6.74 -1.14 12.40
N ASP A 125 7.61 -0.14 12.29
CA ASP A 125 8.86 -0.30 11.56
C ASP A 125 9.93 -0.88 12.50
N PRO A 126 10.46 -2.09 12.22
CA PRO A 126 11.41 -2.75 13.11
C PRO A 126 12.80 -2.10 13.12
N LYS A 127 13.16 -1.34 12.08
CA LYS A 127 14.43 -0.62 11.98
C LYS A 127 14.40 0.65 12.83
N ILE A 128 13.30 1.40 12.78
CA ILE A 128 13.09 2.63 13.55
C ILE A 128 12.64 2.31 14.99
N GLY A 129 11.96 1.17 15.17
CA GLY A 129 11.37 0.76 16.45
C GLY A 129 10.20 1.64 16.88
N SER A 130 9.46 2.19 15.93
CA SER A 130 8.33 3.10 16.18
C SER A 130 7.17 2.84 15.24
N CYS A 131 5.97 3.24 15.65
CA CYS A 131 4.81 3.31 14.75
C CYS A 131 5.01 4.41 13.71
N ILE A 132 4.96 4.02 12.44
CA ILE A 132 5.08 4.90 11.29
C ILE A 132 3.93 4.66 10.32
N ILE A 133 3.71 5.59 9.42
CA ILE A 133 2.82 5.43 8.28
C ILE A 133 3.55 5.85 7.00
N GLU A 134 3.21 5.20 5.90
CA GLU A 134 3.87 5.37 4.60
C GLU A 134 2.87 5.75 3.50
N ARG A 135 3.31 6.62 2.59
CA ARG A 135 2.57 7.03 1.38
C ARG A 135 3.52 7.13 0.18
N HIS A 136 2.99 6.87 -1.02
CA HIS A 136 3.70 7.08 -2.27
C HIS A 136 3.44 8.47 -2.82
N PHE A 137 4.48 9.16 -3.28
CA PHE A 137 4.34 10.36 -4.10
C PHE A 137 4.25 9.95 -5.58
N LYS A 138 3.10 10.20 -6.22
CA LYS A 138 2.74 9.67 -7.54
C LYS A 138 3.75 10.04 -8.63
N THR A 139 4.23 11.27 -8.62
CA THR A 139 5.04 11.83 -9.72
C THR A 139 6.48 11.35 -9.71
N LEU A 140 7.09 11.18 -8.53
CA LEU A 140 8.47 10.72 -8.38
C LEU A 140 8.58 9.21 -8.11
N SER A 141 7.45 8.52 -7.92
CA SER A 141 7.42 7.12 -7.46
C SER A 141 8.26 6.90 -6.19
N SER A 142 8.37 7.92 -5.34
CA SER A 142 9.09 7.86 -4.08
C SER A 142 8.17 7.42 -2.94
N LEU A 143 8.73 6.70 -1.98
CA LEU A 143 8.05 6.34 -0.74
C LEU A 143 8.44 7.35 0.34
N GLU A 144 7.44 7.89 1.04
CA GLU A 144 7.62 8.79 2.18
C GLU A 144 7.05 8.14 3.43
N TRP A 145 7.67 8.43 4.58
CA TRP A 145 7.16 7.97 5.86
C TRP A 145 7.23 9.07 6.92
N THR A 146 6.39 8.93 7.92
CA THR A 146 6.43 9.79 9.11
C THR A 146 5.87 9.03 10.32
N PHE A 147 5.98 9.63 11.50
CA PHE A 147 5.41 9.03 12.71
C PHE A 147 3.89 9.06 12.70
N CYS A 148 3.26 8.07 13.32
CA CYS A 148 1.82 8.10 13.55
C CYS A 148 1.44 8.99 14.73
N THR A 149 0.16 9.34 14.81
CA THR A 149 -0.47 10.08 15.90
C THR A 149 -1.36 9.13 16.72
N PRO A 150 -1.24 9.10 18.07
CA PRO A 150 -2.17 8.33 18.90
C PRO A 150 -3.63 8.73 18.64
N THR A 151 -4.56 7.77 18.58
CA THR A 151 -5.97 8.05 18.26
C THR A 151 -6.60 9.12 19.17
N ARG A 152 -6.20 9.18 20.44
CA ARG A 152 -6.66 10.21 21.40
C ARG A 152 -6.25 11.64 21.04
N GLU A 153 -5.19 11.79 20.25
CA GLU A 153 -4.61 13.08 19.81
C GLU A 153 -4.88 13.33 18.32
N PHE A 154 -5.44 12.34 17.61
CA PHE A 154 -5.75 12.43 16.20
C PHE A 154 -6.82 13.48 15.90
N ARG A 155 -6.54 14.28 14.88
CA ARG A 155 -7.49 15.22 14.28
C ARG A 155 -7.31 15.12 12.77
N CYS A 156 -8.43 15.12 12.05
CA CYS A 156 -8.43 15.20 10.60
C CYS A 156 -9.33 16.35 10.19
N ARG A 157 -8.85 17.21 9.29
CA ARG A 157 -9.72 18.20 8.70
C ARG A 157 -10.69 17.49 7.77
N SER A 158 -11.99 17.66 7.99
CA SER A 158 -12.96 17.26 6.96
C SER A 158 -12.80 18.23 5.78
N PRO A 159 -12.76 17.75 4.52
CA PRO A 159 -12.71 18.63 3.34
C PRO A 159 -14.04 19.37 3.09
N ILE A 160 -14.74 19.80 4.14
CA ILE A 160 -16.03 20.48 4.08
C ILE A 160 -15.85 21.87 4.70
N ASN A 161 -15.69 22.86 3.82
CA ASN A 161 -15.86 24.30 4.05
C ASN A 161 -14.88 24.95 5.06
N ASP A 162 -13.67 25.27 4.61
CA ASP A 162 -12.96 26.48 5.11
C ASP A 162 -13.52 27.68 4.31
N PRO A 163 -14.21 28.65 4.93
CA PRO A 163 -14.53 29.93 4.30
C PRO A 163 -13.29 30.81 4.08
#